data_AF-A0A3A4NQB1-F1
#
_entry.id   AF-A0A3A4NQB1-F1
#
_cell.length_a   1.000
_cell.length_b   1.000
_cell.length_c   1.000
_cell.angle_alpha   90.00
_cell.angle_beta   90.00
_cell.angle_gamma   90.00
#
_symmetry.space_group_name_H-M   'P 1'
#
loop_
_entity.id
_entity.type
_entity.pdbx_description
1 polymer ?
#
loop_
_entity_poly.entity_id
_entity_poly.type
_entity_poly.pdbx_seq_one_letter_code
_entity_poly.pdbx_strand_id
1 'polypeptide(L)' 'MWHRKAIIAICRRLLVAIYHVLLKQESYNPRLQGLTEIRNSDKTMSVQDAVRFAQQHGFKVL' A
#
# COMPACT_ATOMS: atom_id res chain seq x y z
N MET A 1 12.92 -18.89 5.90
CA MET A 1 13.45 -18.04 4.80
C MET A 1 12.61 -16.79 4.53
N TRP A 2 11.27 -16.83 4.60
CA TRP A 2 10.40 -15.67 4.34
C TRP A 2 10.55 -14.52 5.34
N HIS A 3 10.74 -14.82 6.63
CA HIS A 3 10.90 -13.79 7.67
C HIS A 3 12.09 -12.87 7.47
N ARG A 4 13.26 -13.41 7.08
CA ARG A 4 14.47 -12.60 6.86
C ARG A 4 14.28 -11.61 5.69
N LYS A 5 13.63 -12.05 4.61
CA LYS A 5 13.30 -11.19 3.47
C LYS A 5 12.31 -10.10 3.86
N ALA A 6 11.31 -10.41 4.68
CA ALA A 6 10.34 -9.45 5.19
C ALA A 6 11.02 -8.37 6.07
N ILE A 7 11.89 -8.79 6.99
CA ILE A 7 12.65 -7.84 7.85
C ILE A 7 13.50 -6.91 7.00
N ILE A 8 14.24 -7.44 6.01
CA ILE A 8 15.05 -6.62 5.10
C ILE A 8 14.19 -5.63 4.31
N ALA A 9 13.02 -6.06 3.84
CA ALA A 9 12.09 -5.18 3.13
C ALA A 9 11.57 -4.04 4.01
N ILE A 10 11.25 -4.31 5.28
CA ILE A 10 10.81 -3.29 6.25
C ILE A 10 11.94 -2.30 6.52
N CYS A 11 13.15 -2.78 6.84
CA CYS A 11 14.30 -1.91 7.12
C CYS A 11 14.64 -1.00 5.92
N ARG A 12 14.60 -1.53 4.69
CA ARG A 12 14.87 -0.74 3.48
C ARG A 12 13.84 0.38 3.29
N ARG A 13 12.56 0.11 3.55
CA ARG A 13 11.49 1.12 3.48
C ARG A 13 11.67 2.22 4.52
N LEU A 14 11.99 1.85 5.76
CA LEU A 14 12.26 2.82 6.84
C LEU A 14 13.45 3.73 6.50
N LEU A 15 14.52 3.17 5.95
CA LEU A 15 15.70 3.96 5.59
C LEU A 15 15.39 4.98 4.49
N VAL A 16 14.68 4.57 3.44
CA VAL A 16 14.27 5.46 2.33
C VAL A 16 13.33 6.55 2.80
N ALA A 17 12.39 6.22 3.69
CA ALA A 17 11.48 7.18 4.30
C ALA A 17 12.24 8.30 5.03
N ILE A 18 13.17 7.91 5.91
CA ILE A 18 13.97 8.85 6.70
C ILE A 18 14.86 9.69 5.79
N TYR A 19 15.51 9.08 4.80
CA TYR A 19 16.33 9.79 3.81
C TYR A 19 15.52 10.87 3.09
N HIS A 20 14.31 10.56 2.63
CA HIS A 20 13.48 11.55 1.93
C HIS A 20 13.06 12.71 2.84
N VAL A 21 12.66 12.42 4.08
CA VAL A 21 12.27 13.48 5.04
C VAL A 21 13.45 14.41 5.34
N LEU A 22 14.64 13.84 5.56
CA LEU A 22 15.82 14.63 5.89
C LEU A 22 16.38 15.40 4.69
N LEU A 23 16.43 14.77 3.51
CA LEU A 23 17.05 15.38 2.33
C LEU A 23 16.13 16.39 1.64
N LYS A 24 14.85 16.06 1.48
CA LYS A 24 13.91 16.93 0.75
C LYS A 24 13.23 17.96 1.64
N GLN A 25 13.37 17.85 2.97
CA GLN A 25 12.59 18.60 3.96
C GLN A 25 11.06 18.50 3.75
N GLU A 26 10.62 17.50 2.98
CA GLU A 26 9.21 17.23 2.75
C GLU A 26 8.67 16.44 3.95
N SER A 27 7.50 16.86 4.44
CA SER A 27 6.79 16.11 5.47
C SER A 27 6.55 14.67 5.01
N TYR A 28 6.76 13.71 5.90
CA TYR A 28 6.51 12.30 5.64
C TYR A 28 5.12 12.07 5.04
N ASN A 29 5.07 11.61 3.78
CA ASN A 29 3.82 11.28 3.11
C ASN A 29 3.70 9.77 2.86
N PRO A 30 2.90 9.04 3.66
CA PRO A 30 2.76 7.59 3.53
C PRO A 30 2.18 7.17 2.17
N ARG A 31 1.40 8.04 1.50
CA ARG A 31 0.81 7.74 0.18
C ARG A 31 1.87 7.68 -0.93
N LEU A 32 2.92 8.49 -0.83
CA LEU A 32 4.01 8.54 -1.82
C LEU A 32 5.07 7.46 -1.57
N GLN A 33 5.18 6.96 -0.34
CA GLN A 33 6.22 6.01 0.07
C GLN A 33 5.76 4.54 0.00
N GLY A 34 4.65 4.26 -0.68
CA GLY A 34 4.15 2.89 -0.88
C GLY A 34 3.71 2.19 0.41
N LEU A 35 3.25 2.96 1.40
CA LEU A 35 2.49 2.46 2.55
C LEU A 35 1.02 2.25 2.22
N THR A 36 0.54 2.78 1.10
CA THR A 36 -0.59 2.15 0.43
C THR A 36 -0.17 0.71 0.20
N GLU A 37 -0.84 -0.17 0.92
CA GLU A 37 -0.70 -1.62 0.90
C GLU A 37 -0.31 -2.13 -0.47
N ILE A 38 0.35 -3.28 -0.52
CA ILE A 38 0.62 -4.05 -1.73
C ILE A 38 -0.73 -4.38 -2.40
N ARG A 39 -1.35 -3.38 -3.03
CA ARG A 39 -2.43 -3.49 -3.97
C ARG A 39 -1.67 -3.83 -5.23
N ASN A 40 -1.49 -5.12 -5.42
CA ASN A 40 -1.19 -5.71 -6.72
C ASN A 40 -1.92 -4.86 -7.76
N SER A 41 -1.19 -4.00 -8.47
CA SER A 41 -1.80 -3.04 -9.40
C SER A 41 -2.49 -3.76 -10.56
N ASP A 42 -2.23 -5.05 -10.72
CA ASP A 42 -2.83 -5.95 -11.70
C ASP A 42 -4.02 -6.77 -11.15
N LYS A 43 -4.62 -6.39 -10.00
CA LYS A 43 -5.88 -7.01 -9.56
C LYS A 43 -7.03 -6.54 -10.46
N THR A 44 -7.16 -7.20 -11.59
CA THR A 44 -8.35 -7.11 -12.44
C THR A 44 -9.50 -7.82 -11.71
N MET A 45 -10.62 -7.14 -11.48
CA MET A 45 -11.84 -7.73 -10.93
C MET A 45 -12.99 -7.56 -11.91
N SER A 46 -13.87 -8.55 -11.99
CA SER A 46 -15.10 -8.43 -12.77
C SER A 46 -16.01 -7.37 -12.16
N VAL A 47 -16.86 -6.74 -12.98
CA VAL A 47 -17.86 -5.77 -12.50
C VAL A 47 -18.75 -6.40 -11.43
N GLN A 48 -19.08 -7.68 -11.57
CA GLN A 48 -19.87 -8.43 -10.59
C GLN A 48 -19.15 -8.55 -9.24
N ASP A 49 -17.85 -8.84 -9.27
CA ASP A 49 -17.05 -8.96 -8.04
C ASP A 49 -16.86 -7.60 -7.36
N ALA A 50 -16.72 -6.53 -8.15
CA ALA A 50 -16.67 -5.17 -7.63
C ALA A 50 -17.97 -4.78 -6.90
N VAL A 51 -19.12 -5.11 -7.48
CA VAL A 51 -20.44 -4.87 -6.85
C VAL A 51 -20.59 -5.65 -5.55
N ARG A 52 -20.21 -6.94 -5.55
CA ARG A 52 -20.28 -7.78 -4.35
C ARG A 52 -19.34 -7.29 -3.25
N PHE A 53 -18.13 -6.87 -3.62
CA PHE A 53 -17.17 -6.27 -2.69
C PHE A 53 -17.73 -4.99 -2.05
N ALA A 54 -18.30 -4.09 -2.86
CA ALA A 54 -18.92 -2.87 -2.36
C ALA A 54 -20.06 -3.17 -1.37
N GLN A 55 -20.93 -4.13 -1.70
CA GLN A 55 -22.02 -4.56 -0.81
C GLN A 55 -21.51 -5.15 0.51
N GLN A 56 -20.47 -5.99 0.47
CA GLN A 56 -19.85 -6.56 1.69
C GLN A 56 -19.21 -5.50 2.59
N HIS A 57 -18.75 -4.40 2.00
CA HIS A 57 -18.21 -3.24 2.73
C HIS A 57 -19.30 -2.23 3.16
N GLY A 58 -20.59 -2.58 3.03
CA GLY A 58 -21.71 -1.75 3.49
C GLY A 58 -22.11 -0.64 2.51
N PHE A 59 -21.57 -0.63 1.29
CA PHE A 59 -22.01 0.30 0.27
C PHE A 59 -23.30 -0.20 -0.39
N LYS A 60 -24.29 0.68 -0.49
CA LYS A 60 -25.49 0.44 -1.30
C LYS A 60 -25.17 0.82 -2.74
N VAL A 61 -24.95 -0.17 -3.59
CA VAL A 61 -24.78 0.03 -5.04
C VAL A 61 -26.18 0.29 -5.63
N LEU A 62 -26.36 1.45 -6.27
CA LEU A 62 -27.59 1.90 -6.94
C LEU A 62 -27.52 1.65 -8.45
#